data_AF-A0A8S3JSU2-F1
#
_entry.id   AF-A0A8S3JSU2-F1
#
_cell.length_a   1.000
_cell.length_b   1.000
_cell.length_c   1.000
_cell.angle_alpha   90.00
_cell.angle_beta   90.00
_cell.angle_gamma   90.00
#
_symmetry.space_group_name_H-M   'P 1'
#
loop_
_entity.id
_entity.type
_entity.pdbx_description
1 polymer ?
#
loop_
_entity_poly.entity_id
_entity_poly.type
_entity_poly.pdbx_seq_one_letter_code
_entity_poly.pdbx_strand_id
1 'polypeptide(L)'
;QMSKRYVSSPRHTIQVDYIEYCNELANEIGCLPNALSYLLNDFSLGWLLLFGPCTPYRYRLEGPNNWKDARHAILTQDKRVECPLRHGKRQNQSMKYPINPTFMLSFIFLVLISLSIFIFL
;
A
#
# COMPACT_ATOMS: atom_id res chain seq x y z
N GLN A 1 -24.19 -11.03 1.46
CA GLN A 1 -22.87 -11.29 2.09
C GLN A 1 -22.85 -10.89 3.57
N MET A 2 -23.45 -9.76 3.97
CA MET A 2 -23.53 -9.32 5.38
C MET A 2 -24.11 -10.34 6.37
N SER A 3 -25.20 -11.02 6.03
CA SER A 3 -25.86 -12.00 6.92
C SER A 3 -25.01 -13.25 7.24
N LYS A 4 -23.97 -13.53 6.45
CA LYS A 4 -23.02 -14.63 6.71
C LYS A 4 -21.87 -14.22 7.63
N ARG A 5 -21.52 -12.92 7.65
CA ARG A 5 -20.35 -12.38 8.38
C ARG A 5 -20.73 -11.71 9.69
N TYR A 6 -21.90 -11.08 9.77
CA TYR A 6 -22.35 -10.34 10.94
C TYR A 6 -23.61 -10.97 11.57
N VAL A 7 -23.69 -10.91 12.90
CA VAL A 7 -24.86 -11.35 13.68
C VAL A 7 -26.02 -10.39 13.45
N SER A 8 -27.23 -10.92 13.27
CA SER A 8 -28.46 -10.13 13.15
C SER A 8 -28.78 -9.41 14.48
N SER A 9 -28.25 -8.21 14.63
CA SER A 9 -28.48 -7.30 15.74
C SER A 9 -28.75 -5.89 15.19
N PRO A 10 -29.59 -5.06 15.83
CA PRO A 10 -29.82 -3.67 15.42
C PRO A 10 -28.53 -2.83 15.31
N ARG A 11 -27.45 -3.23 15.99
CA ARG A 11 -26.14 -2.54 15.93
C ARG A 11 -25.32 -2.86 14.68
N HIS A 12 -25.65 -3.93 13.96
CA HIS A 12 -24.87 -4.41 12.81
C HIS A 12 -25.58 -4.19 11.47
N THR A 13 -26.60 -3.33 11.43
CA THR A 13 -27.38 -3.06 10.21
C THR A 13 -26.54 -2.40 9.11
N ILE A 14 -25.52 -1.60 9.46
CA ILE A 14 -24.68 -0.83 8.51
C ILE A 14 -23.19 -1.25 8.63
N GLN A 15 -22.89 -2.39 9.24
CA GLN A 15 -21.50 -2.80 9.44
C GLN A 15 -20.86 -3.26 8.12
N VAL A 16 -19.74 -2.63 7.74
CA VAL A 16 -18.98 -2.96 6.52
C VAL A 16 -17.48 -2.94 6.81
N ASP A 17 -16.73 -3.73 6.07
CA ASP A 17 -15.27 -3.72 6.12
C ASP A 17 -14.73 -2.48 5.39
N TYR A 18 -13.94 -1.68 6.12
CA TYR A 18 -13.44 -0.40 5.65
C TYR A 18 -12.69 -0.47 4.30
N ILE A 19 -11.76 -1.42 4.17
CA ILE A 19 -10.90 -1.52 2.96
C ILE A 19 -11.73 -1.91 1.74
N GLU A 20 -12.60 -2.91 1.88
CA GLU A 20 -13.45 -3.40 0.78
C GLU A 20 -14.39 -2.28 0.31
N TYR A 21 -15.06 -1.61 1.25
CA TYR A 21 -15.96 -0.50 0.97
C TYR A 21 -15.25 0.67 0.28
N CYS A 22 -14.10 1.11 0.80
CA CYS A 22 -13.35 2.20 0.20
C CYS A 22 -12.80 1.84 -1.18
N ASN A 23 -12.40 0.58 -1.41
CA ASN A 23 -11.93 0.13 -2.71
C ASN A 23 -13.06 0.05 -3.75
N GLU A 24 -14.26 -0.39 -3.35
CA GLU A 24 -15.44 -0.39 -4.22
C GLU A 24 -15.77 1.03 -4.68
N LEU A 25 -15.86 1.97 -3.74
CA LEU A 25 -16.09 3.39 -4.05
C LEU A 25 -14.97 3.96 -4.94
N ALA A 26 -13.71 3.66 -4.61
CA ALA A 26 -12.57 4.14 -5.39
C ALA A 26 -12.55 3.57 -6.81
N ASN A 27 -13.06 2.35 -7.00
CA ASN A 27 -13.19 1.73 -8.31
C ASN A 27 -14.29 2.39 -9.14
N GLU A 28 -15.43 2.73 -8.51
CA GLU A 28 -16.51 3.49 -9.18
C GLU A 28 -16.04 4.87 -9.65
N ILE A 29 -15.22 5.55 -8.84
CA ILE A 29 -14.66 6.87 -9.17
C ILE A 29 -13.46 6.76 -10.13
N GLY A 30 -12.81 5.60 -10.21
CA GLY A 30 -11.58 5.39 -10.98
C GLY A 30 -10.33 5.97 -10.31
N CYS A 31 -10.29 6.05 -8.98
CA CYS A 31 -9.14 6.51 -8.20
C CYS A 31 -8.37 5.38 -7.49
N LEU A 32 -8.78 4.11 -7.69
CA LEU A 32 -8.12 2.95 -7.11
C LEU A 32 -6.76 2.69 -7.83
N PRO A 33 -5.62 2.82 -7.12
CA PRO A 33 -4.32 2.66 -7.78
C PRO A 33 -3.97 1.19 -8.01
N ASN A 34 -3.46 0.90 -9.20
CA ASN A 34 -2.97 -0.42 -9.58
C ASN A 34 -1.62 -0.73 -8.92
N ALA A 35 -1.65 -1.39 -7.75
CA ALA A 35 -0.46 -1.65 -6.95
C ALA A 35 0.66 -2.40 -7.71
N LEU A 36 0.30 -3.32 -8.61
CA LEU A 36 1.26 -4.05 -9.45
C LEU A 36 1.95 -3.13 -10.47
N SER A 37 1.23 -2.17 -11.04
CA SER A 37 1.83 -1.18 -11.95
C SER A 37 2.84 -0.29 -11.21
N TYR A 38 2.48 0.14 -9.99
CA TYR A 38 3.41 0.87 -9.13
C TYR A 38 4.61 0.03 -8.72
N LEU A 39 4.47 -1.26 -8.48
CA LEU A 39 5.59 -2.12 -8.11
C LEU A 39 6.67 -2.17 -9.21
N LEU A 40 6.25 -2.11 -10.48
CA LEU A 40 7.15 -2.11 -11.64
C LEU A 40 7.78 -0.74 -11.91
N ASN A 41 7.01 0.34 -11.77
CA ASN A 41 7.47 1.71 -12.07
C ASN A 41 8.21 2.37 -10.89
N ASP A 42 7.70 2.18 -9.68
CA ASP A 42 8.21 2.74 -8.43
C ASP A 42 8.11 1.70 -7.32
N PHE A 43 9.14 0.86 -7.23
CA PHE A 43 9.17 -0.25 -6.26
C PHE A 43 8.92 0.21 -4.82
N SER A 44 9.44 1.38 -4.42
CA SER A 44 9.27 1.89 -3.05
C SER A 44 7.81 2.15 -2.71
N LEU A 45 7.07 2.77 -3.65
CA LEU A 45 5.66 3.05 -3.49
C LEU A 45 4.83 1.78 -3.66
N GLY A 46 5.10 0.97 -4.68
CA GLY A 46 4.38 -0.28 -4.93
C GLY A 46 4.49 -1.28 -3.78
N TRP A 47 5.68 -1.41 -3.18
CA TRP A 47 5.90 -2.26 -2.00
C TRP A 47 5.04 -1.80 -0.81
N LEU A 48 5.01 -0.50 -0.56
CA LEU A 48 4.21 0.09 0.51
C LEU A 48 2.70 0.02 0.23
N LEU A 49 2.27 0.05 -1.03
CA LEU A 49 0.88 -0.17 -1.41
C LEU A 49 0.43 -1.64 -1.24
N LEU A 50 1.35 -2.61 -1.37
CA LEU A 50 1.04 -4.03 -1.23
C LEU A 50 1.12 -4.50 0.22
N PHE A 51 2.22 -4.15 0.91
CA PHE A 51 2.55 -4.67 2.25
C PHE A 51 2.43 -3.63 3.36
N GLY A 52 2.22 -2.37 3.00
CA GLY A 52 2.11 -1.28 3.97
C GLY A 52 0.69 -1.03 4.47
N PRO A 53 0.54 -0.05 5.37
CA PRO A 53 -0.76 0.36 5.88
C PRO A 53 -1.62 0.99 4.79
N CYS A 54 -2.91 0.65 4.78
CA CYS A 54 -3.91 1.25 3.89
C CYS A 54 -4.27 2.67 4.33
N THR A 55 -3.48 3.66 3.90
CA THR A 55 -3.75 5.08 4.19
C THR A 55 -4.68 5.73 3.16
N PRO A 56 -5.47 6.73 3.58
CA PRO A 56 -6.39 7.45 2.68
C PRO A 56 -5.67 8.22 1.56
N TYR A 57 -4.37 8.51 1.72
CA TYR A 57 -3.55 9.13 0.69
C TYR A 57 -3.46 8.29 -0.59
N ARG A 58 -3.61 6.96 -0.48
CA ARG A 58 -3.59 6.01 -1.61
C ARG A 58 -4.64 6.37 -2.67
N TYR A 59 -5.85 6.74 -2.26
CA TYR A 59 -6.96 7.07 -3.15
C TYR A 59 -6.83 8.43 -3.84
N ARG A 60 -5.75 9.18 -3.57
CA ARG A 60 -5.44 10.44 -4.26
C ARG A 60 -4.19 10.36 -5.13
N LEU A 61 -3.66 9.15 -5.34
CA LEU A 61 -2.56 8.92 -6.29
C LEU A 61 -3.06 9.03 -7.74
N GLU A 62 -4.22 8.44 -8.01
CA GLU A 62 -4.83 8.36 -9.33
C GLU A 62 -6.27 8.89 -9.31
N GLY A 63 -6.86 9.07 -10.49
CA GLY A 63 -8.22 9.54 -10.66
C GLY A 63 -8.38 11.07 -10.65
N PRO A 64 -9.64 11.56 -10.61
CA PRO A 64 -9.93 12.98 -10.58
C PRO A 64 -9.47 13.60 -9.25
N ASN A 65 -8.97 14.84 -9.30
CA ASN A 65 -8.44 15.56 -8.13
C ASN A 65 -7.28 14.85 -7.41
N ASN A 66 -6.33 14.31 -8.19
CA ASN A 66 -5.11 13.74 -7.63
C ASN A 66 -4.33 14.77 -6.80
N TRP A 67 -3.64 14.29 -5.77
CA TRP A 67 -2.81 15.13 -4.91
C TRP A 67 -1.34 14.87 -5.24
N LYS A 68 -0.65 15.88 -5.76
CA LYS A 68 0.75 15.78 -6.20
C LYS A 68 1.69 15.26 -5.11
N ASP A 69 1.42 15.62 -3.85
CA ASP A 69 2.25 15.21 -2.72
C ASP A 69 1.80 13.89 -2.06
N ALA A 70 0.77 13.21 -2.60
CA ALA A 70 0.27 11.95 -2.04
C ALA A 70 1.38 10.91 -1.93
N ARG A 71 2.24 10.79 -2.94
CA ARG A 71 3.42 9.91 -2.92
C ARG A 71 4.33 10.24 -1.74
N HIS A 72 4.70 11.50 -1.58
CA HIS A 72 5.57 11.92 -0.48
C HIS A 72 4.90 11.69 0.88
N ALA A 73 3.60 11.97 0.99
CA ALA A 73 2.84 11.76 2.22
C ALA A 73 2.79 10.28 2.63
N ILE A 74 2.56 9.37 1.69
CA ILE A 74 2.56 7.92 1.91
C ILE A 74 3.94 7.47 2.38
N LEU A 75 4.99 7.91 1.71
CA LEU A 75 6.35 7.52 2.07
C LEU A 75 6.74 8.05 3.47
N THR A 76 6.42 9.31 3.78
CA THR A 76 6.79 9.95 5.05
C THR A 76 5.90 9.63 6.24
N GLN A 77 4.89 8.77 6.08
CA GLN A 77 3.87 8.55 7.11
C GLN A 77 4.43 8.05 8.44
N ASP A 78 5.40 7.13 8.41
CA ASP A 78 5.97 6.53 9.62
C ASP A 78 6.70 7.58 10.46
N LYS A 79 7.41 8.51 9.80
CA LYS A 79 8.05 9.64 10.46
C LYS A 79 7.05 10.52 11.20
N ARG A 80 5.85 10.73 10.64
CA ARG A 80 4.81 11.53 11.31
C ARG A 80 4.25 10.83 12.53
N VAL A 81 4.17 9.50 12.51
CA VAL A 81 3.74 8.69 13.65
C VAL A 81 4.82 8.67 14.74
N GLU A 82 6.10 8.55 14.35
CA GLU A 82 7.24 8.53 15.27
C GLU A 82 7.57 9.89 15.89
N CYS A 83 7.38 10.98 15.15
CA CYS A 83 7.73 12.34 15.56
C CYS A 83 7.18 12.72 16.95
N PRO A 84 5.88 12.57 17.26
CA PRO A 84 5.34 12.89 18.58
C PRO A 84 5.82 11.93 19.67
N LEU A 85 6.25 10.71 19.32
CA LEU A 85 6.72 9.71 20.27
C LEU A 85 8.18 9.93 20.67
N ARG A 86 8.98 10.58 19.82
CA ARG A 86 10.42 10.74 20.01
C ARG A 86 10.79 12.10 20.60
N HIS A 87 10.77 12.18 21.92
CA HIS A 87 11.19 13.37 22.67
C HIS A 87 12.70 13.67 22.45
N GLY A 88 13.04 14.87 21.98
CA GLY A 88 14.39 15.45 22.11
C GLY A 88 15.38 15.33 20.94
N LYS A 89 15.02 14.82 19.75
CA LYS A 89 15.94 14.82 18.58
C LYS A 89 15.28 15.31 17.30
N ARG A 90 15.62 16.55 16.87
CA ARG A 90 15.24 17.16 15.59
C ARG A 90 15.63 16.23 14.43
N GLN A 91 14.66 15.72 13.67
CA GLN A 91 14.95 14.86 12.52
C GLN A 91 15.40 15.70 11.32
N ASN A 92 16.71 15.75 11.07
CA ASN A 92 17.25 16.01 9.74
C ASN A 92 17.67 14.65 9.15
N GLN A 93 16.73 13.94 8.51
CA GLN A 93 17.04 12.67 7.85
C GLN A 93 16.29 12.57 6.53
N SER A 94 17.06 12.51 5.45
CA SER A 94 16.62 12.14 4.10
C SER A 94 16.04 10.73 4.11
N MET A 95 14.96 10.54 3.34
CA MET A 95 14.29 9.24 3.17
C MET A 95 15.26 8.26 2.50
N LYS A 96 15.71 7.22 3.22
CA LYS A 96 16.42 6.07 2.64
C LYS A 96 15.48 4.88 2.71
N TYR A 97 14.79 4.58 1.61
CA TYR A 97 14.29 3.23 1.38
C TYR A 97 15.48 2.41 0.91
N PRO A 98 16.00 1.47 1.71
CA PRO A 98 17.24 0.77 1.40
C PRO A 98 16.94 -0.44 0.51
N ILE A 99 16.14 -0.27 -0.54
CA ILE A 99 15.86 -1.37 -1.46
C ILE A 99 16.72 -1.11 -2.68
N ASN A 100 17.92 -1.68 -2.64
CA ASN A 100 18.84 -1.65 -3.77
C ASN A 100 18.15 -2.37 -4.95
N PRO A 101 18.08 -1.76 -6.15
CA PRO A 101 17.45 -2.40 -7.31
C PRO A 101 18.12 -3.74 -7.67
N THR A 102 19.38 -3.93 -7.28
CA THR A 102 20.12 -5.20 -7.40
C THR A 102 19.54 -6.32 -6.54
N PHE A 103 19.08 -6.02 -5.31
CA PHE A 103 18.44 -7.01 -4.43
C PHE A 103 17.10 -7.47 -5.02
N MET A 104 16.35 -6.53 -5.60
CA MET A 104 15.09 -6.82 -6.27
C MET A 104 15.30 -7.73 -7.50
N LEU A 105 16.30 -7.43 -8.36
CA LEU A 105 16.65 -8.27 -9.51
C LEU A 105 17.13 -9.67 -9.09
N SER A 106 17.95 -9.76 -8.03
CA SER A 106 18.42 -11.05 -7.50
C SER A 106 17.27 -11.93 -6.99
N PHE A 107 16.28 -11.33 -6.31
CA PHE A 107 15.10 -12.05 -5.84
C PHE A 107 14.24 -12.56 -7.01
N ILE A 108 14.06 -11.75 -8.06
CA ILE A 108 13.34 -12.16 -9.27
C ILE A 108 14.06 -13.35 -9.95
N PHE A 109 15.38 -13.30 -10.05
CA PHE A 109 16.17 -14.38 -10.66
C PHE A 109 16.06 -15.69 -9.87
N LEU A 110 16.07 -15.63 -8.53
CA LEU A 110 15.82 -16.79 -7.68
C LEU A 110 14.44 -17.40 -7.87
N VAL A 111 13.39 -16.57 -7.96
CA VAL A 111 12.02 -17.04 -8.22
C VAL A 111 11.93 -17.72 -9.59
N LEU A 112 12.54 -17.14 -10.63
CA LEU A 112 12.57 -17.73 -11.97
C LEU A 112 13.31 -19.07 -12.01
N ILE A 113 14.45 -19.19 -11.32
CA ILE A 113 15.17 -20.47 -11.16
C ILE A 113 14.31 -21.50 -10.42
N SER A 114 13.62 -21.09 -9.35
CA SER A 114 12.77 -22.02 -8.60
C SER A 114 11.58 -22.53 -9.41
N LEU A 115 10.98 -21.66 -10.25
CA LEU A 115 9.89 -22.02 -11.15
C LEU A 115 10.37 -22.92 -12.29
N SER A 116 11.56 -22.68 -12.85
CA SER A 116 12.11 -23.55 -13.90
C SER A 116 12.41 -24.94 -13.36
N ILE A 117 13.01 -25.05 -12.16
CA ILE A 117 13.25 -26.34 -11.50
C ILE A 117 11.93 -27.08 -11.27
N PHE A 118 10.87 -26.40 -10.86
CA PHE A 118 9.55 -26.99 -10.64
C PHE A 118 8.87 -27.47 -11.94
N ILE A 119 9.13 -26.83 -13.08
CA ILE A 119 8.58 -27.24 -14.39
C ILE A 119 9.32 -28.47 -14.95
N PHE A 120 10.61 -28.62 -14.62
CA PHE A 120 11.43 -29.75 -15.07
C PHE A 120 11.40 -30.97 -14.14
N LEU A 121 10.73 -30.88 -13.00
CA LEU A 121 10.49 -31.98 -12.05
C LEU A 121 9.15 -32.67 -12.34
#